data_AF-A0A380G5C6-F1
#
_entry.id   AF-A0A380G5C6-F1
#
_cell.length_a   1.000
_cell.length_b   1.000
_cell.length_c   1.000
_cell.angle_alpha   90.00
_cell.angle_beta   90.00
_cell.angle_gamma   90.00
#
_symmetry.space_group_name_H-M   'P 1'
#
loop_
_entity.id
_entity.type
_entity.pdbx_description
1 polymer ?
#
loop_
_entity_poly.entity_id
_entity_poly.type
_entity_poly.pdbx_seq_one_letter_code
_entity_poly.pdbx_strand_id
1 'polypeptide(L)'
;MINLFEYYHEPTRLLHQTLIQAGYENFTICMEDDGFLPENVTSPYQFFAANQLYEDDQPRFFNDVDIPPYWEIVGDAHTAKIINMGQTRGEIMYRPNYKTRIVSHVRWFDQSGRLRSMDHYTDRGFKFAETIYDLAGTAIFKKYVTRDKKDIIYENYVTGDYVLDW
;
A
#
# COMPACT_ATOMS: atom_id res chain seq x y z
N MET A 1 -23.11 7.41 -14.84
CA MET A 1 -21.82 7.95 -15.34
C MET A 1 -20.72 7.44 -14.41
N ILE A 2 -19.45 7.40 -14.83
CA ILE A 2 -18.35 6.96 -13.95
C ILE A 2 -17.41 8.13 -13.67
N ASN A 3 -16.76 8.09 -12.50
CA ASN A 3 -15.58 8.90 -12.23
C ASN A 3 -14.36 7.98 -12.36
N LEU A 4 -13.34 8.42 -13.11
CA LEU A 4 -12.08 7.71 -13.24
C LEU A 4 -10.95 8.65 -12.82
N PHE A 5 -10.23 8.28 -11.77
CA PHE A 5 -9.10 9.02 -11.26
C PHE A 5 -7.83 8.18 -11.38
N GLU A 6 -6.72 8.84 -11.70
CA GLU A 6 -5.43 8.15 -11.71
C GLU A 6 -4.90 7.95 -10.28
N TYR A 7 -4.89 9.02 -9.48
CA TYR A 7 -4.47 9.01 -8.07
C TYR A 7 -5.54 9.60 -7.15
N TYR A 8 -5.66 9.06 -5.94
CA TYR A 8 -6.61 9.54 -4.92
C TYR A 8 -5.96 10.44 -3.85
N HIS A 9 -5.33 11.53 -4.30
CA HIS A 9 -4.76 12.55 -3.42
C HIS A 9 -5.77 13.68 -3.08
N GLU A 10 -5.35 14.63 -2.24
CA GLU A 10 -6.19 15.74 -1.76
C GLU A 10 -7.03 16.47 -2.83
N PRO A 11 -6.48 16.94 -3.97
CA PRO A 11 -7.28 17.56 -5.03
C PRO A 11 -8.41 16.67 -5.57
N THR A 12 -8.11 15.40 -5.86
CA THR A 12 -9.07 14.39 -6.32
C THR A 12 -10.15 14.15 -5.27
N ARG A 13 -9.77 14.05 -4.00
CA ARG A 13 -10.70 13.87 -2.89
C ARG A 13 -11.67 15.05 -2.78
N LEU A 14 -11.18 16.27 -2.92
CA LEU A 14 -12.01 17.48 -2.91
C LEU A 14 -12.99 17.50 -4.08
N LEU A 15 -12.53 17.18 -5.29
CA LEU A 15 -13.40 17.07 -6.46
C LEU A 15 -14.49 16.01 -6.24
N HIS A 16 -14.10 14.82 -5.76
CA HIS A 16 -15.04 13.73 -5.50
C HIS A 16 -16.11 14.13 -4.47
N GLN A 17 -15.70 14.76 -3.36
CA GLN A 17 -16.63 15.27 -2.35
C GLN A 17 -17.57 16.34 -2.92
N THR A 18 -17.06 17.23 -3.77
CA THR A 18 -17.88 18.27 -4.42
C THR A 18 -18.94 17.66 -5.34
N LEU A 19 -18.59 16.61 -6.09
CA LEU A 19 -19.54 15.90 -6.96
C LEU A 19 -20.65 15.24 -6.15
N ILE A 20 -20.30 14.55 -5.05
CA ILE A 20 -21.29 13.95 -4.14
C ILE A 20 -22.22 15.02 -3.57
N GLN A 21 -21.68 16.15 -3.11
CA GLN A 21 -22.49 17.25 -2.57
C GLN A 21 -23.41 17.89 -3.61
N ALA A 22 -23.03 17.88 -4.88
CA ALA A 22 -23.87 18.33 -5.99
C ALA A 22 -24.92 17.29 -6.43
N GLY A 23 -25.00 16.14 -5.76
CA GLY A 23 -25.96 15.08 -6.05
C GLY A 23 -25.51 14.06 -7.11
N TYR A 24 -24.22 14.03 -7.45
CA TYR A 24 -23.66 13.05 -8.40
C TYR A 24 -23.09 11.84 -7.65
N GLU A 25 -23.87 10.75 -7.60
CA GLU A 25 -23.45 9.45 -7.05
C GLU A 25 -22.91 8.53 -8.14
N ASN A 26 -21.82 8.93 -8.78
CA ASN A 26 -21.19 8.14 -9.85
C ASN A 26 -20.37 6.99 -9.26
N PHE A 27 -20.36 5.85 -9.96
CA PHE A 27 -19.40 4.78 -9.68
C PHE A 27 -17.96 5.31 -9.89
N THR A 28 -17.14 5.25 -8.85
CA THR A 28 -15.83 5.91 -8.82
C THR A 28 -14.70 4.90 -8.73
N ILE A 29 -13.77 5.00 -9.68
CA ILE A 29 -12.62 4.09 -9.81
C ILE A 29 -11.33 4.92 -9.69
N CYS A 30 -10.40 4.47 -8.85
CA CYS A 30 -9.03 4.96 -8.80
C CYS A 30 -8.09 3.91 -9.40
N MET A 31 -7.24 4.31 -10.35
CA MET A 31 -6.30 3.41 -11.01
C MET A 31 -5.18 3.00 -10.07
N GLU A 32 -4.53 3.97 -9.43
CA GLU A 32 -3.46 3.74 -8.45
C GLU A 32 -4.04 3.61 -7.05
N ASP A 33 -4.12 2.36 -6.58
CA ASP A 33 -4.53 2.05 -5.21
C ASP A 33 -3.35 2.24 -4.25
N ASP A 34 -3.54 3.13 -3.28
CA ASP A 34 -2.57 3.43 -2.24
C ASP A 34 -2.86 2.70 -0.91
N GLY A 35 -3.88 1.84 -0.89
CA GLY A 35 -4.34 1.06 0.26
C GLY A 35 -5.33 1.78 1.18
N PHE A 36 -5.61 3.07 0.95
CA PHE A 36 -6.44 3.91 1.85
C PHE A 36 -7.55 4.63 1.10
N LEU A 37 -8.07 4.00 0.03
CA LEU A 37 -9.24 4.49 -0.68
C LEU A 37 -10.47 4.48 0.24
N PRO A 38 -11.34 5.50 0.17
CA PRO A 38 -12.59 5.50 0.93
C PRO A 38 -13.56 4.44 0.38
N GLU A 39 -14.52 4.00 1.21
CA GLU A 39 -15.41 2.88 0.89
C GLU A 39 -16.24 3.04 -0.39
N ASN A 40 -16.48 4.28 -0.83
CA ASN A 40 -17.23 4.58 -2.05
C ASN A 40 -16.34 4.72 -3.31
N VAL A 41 -15.06 4.38 -3.21
CA VAL A 41 -14.09 4.36 -4.31
C VAL A 41 -13.48 2.97 -4.38
N THR A 42 -13.41 2.41 -5.58
CA THR A 42 -12.75 1.12 -5.80
C THR A 42 -11.54 1.25 -6.72
N SER A 43 -10.76 0.18 -6.85
CA SER A 43 -9.63 0.07 -7.78
C SER A 43 -9.71 -1.25 -8.55
N PRO A 44 -9.03 -1.38 -9.70
CA PRO A 44 -8.89 -2.66 -10.37
C PRO A 44 -8.33 -3.74 -9.42
N TYR A 45 -7.37 -3.39 -8.57
CA TYR A 45 -6.84 -4.30 -7.56
C TYR A 45 -7.94 -4.80 -6.61
N GLN A 46 -8.69 -3.91 -5.97
CA GLN A 46 -9.74 -4.30 -5.01
C GLN A 46 -10.80 -5.19 -5.66
N PHE A 47 -11.14 -4.91 -6.92
CA PHE A 47 -12.08 -5.71 -7.69
C PHE A 47 -11.58 -7.14 -7.92
N PHE A 48 -10.35 -7.31 -8.43
CA PHE A 48 -9.81 -8.65 -8.72
C PHE A 48 -9.41 -9.42 -7.45
N ALA A 49 -8.92 -8.72 -6.42
CA ALA A 49 -8.57 -9.35 -5.16
C ALA A 49 -9.79 -9.89 -4.43
N ALA A 50 -10.93 -9.22 -4.57
CA ALA A 50 -12.21 -9.59 -3.96
C ALA A 50 -12.06 -10.00 -2.48
N ASN A 51 -11.16 -9.31 -1.76
CA ASN A 51 -10.77 -9.69 -0.41
C ASN A 51 -11.98 -9.61 0.51
N GLN A 52 -12.18 -10.65 1.32
CA GLN A 52 -13.17 -10.57 2.39
C GLN A 52 -12.70 -9.58 3.46
N LEU A 53 -13.55 -8.58 3.71
CA LEU A 53 -13.37 -7.59 4.76
C LEU A 53 -14.17 -8.00 5.99
N TYR A 54 -13.57 -7.82 7.17
CA TYR A 54 -14.21 -8.08 8.46
C TYR A 54 -14.42 -6.77 9.23
N GLU A 55 -15.41 -6.72 10.10
CA GLU A 55 -15.70 -5.54 10.91
C GLU A 55 -14.55 -5.17 11.85
N ASP A 56 -13.83 -6.17 12.35
CA ASP A 56 -12.67 -6.01 13.24
C ASP A 56 -11.37 -5.69 12.50
N ASP A 57 -11.39 -5.54 11.16
CA ASP A 57 -10.21 -5.17 10.39
C ASP A 57 -9.73 -3.77 10.79
N GLN A 58 -8.47 -3.69 11.20
CA GLN A 58 -7.82 -2.45 11.60
C GLN A 58 -6.50 -2.27 10.87
N PRO A 59 -6.12 -1.01 10.58
CA PRO A 59 -4.83 -0.74 9.98
C PRO A 59 -3.70 -1.15 10.94
N ARG A 60 -2.57 -1.60 10.39
CA ARG A 60 -1.43 -1.98 11.24
C ARG A 60 -0.84 -0.77 11.94
N PHE A 61 -0.62 -0.90 13.24
CA PHE A 61 0.24 0.00 13.97
C PHE A 61 1.71 -0.35 13.69
N PHE A 62 2.62 0.61 13.89
CA PHE A 62 4.01 0.46 13.49
C PHE A 62 4.73 -0.78 14.08
N ASN A 63 4.35 -1.20 15.28
CA ASN A 63 4.92 -2.36 15.96
C ASN A 63 4.21 -3.68 15.64
N ASP A 64 3.10 -3.64 14.89
CA ASP A 64 2.36 -4.82 14.44
C ASP A 64 2.85 -5.31 13.07
N VAL A 65 3.87 -4.67 12.48
CA VAL A 65 4.45 -5.13 11.21
C VAL A 65 5.13 -6.47 11.41
N ASP A 66 4.83 -7.44 10.54
CA ASP A 66 5.44 -8.76 10.57
C ASP A 66 6.95 -8.62 10.26
N ILE A 67 7.79 -8.91 11.24
CA ILE A 67 9.25 -8.88 11.13
C ILE A 67 9.86 -10.23 11.51
N PRO A 68 11.07 -10.57 11.02
CA PRO A 68 11.75 -11.78 11.44
C PRO A 68 11.95 -11.85 12.97
N PRO A 69 12.01 -13.07 13.55
CA PRO A 69 12.21 -13.24 14.99
C PRO A 69 13.45 -12.50 15.50
N TYR A 70 13.32 -11.92 16.71
CA TYR A 70 14.38 -11.19 17.43
C TYR A 70 14.82 -9.85 16.80
N TRP A 71 14.17 -9.41 15.73
CA TRP A 71 14.38 -8.06 15.21
C TRP A 71 13.61 -7.04 16.05
N GLU A 72 14.04 -5.80 16.00
CA GLU A 72 13.47 -4.71 16.80
C GLU A 72 12.81 -3.67 15.91
N ILE A 73 11.70 -3.09 16.37
CA ILE A 73 11.07 -1.93 15.74
C ILE A 73 11.21 -0.74 16.67
N VAL A 74 11.85 0.32 16.19
CA VAL A 74 12.05 1.57 16.92
C VAL A 74 11.39 2.71 16.17
N GLY A 75 10.33 3.28 16.73
CA GLY A 75 9.51 4.31 16.09
C GLY A 75 9.59 5.68 16.76
N ASP A 76 9.51 6.72 15.95
CA ASP A 76 9.27 8.10 16.39
C ASP A 76 7.87 8.56 15.96
N ALA A 77 7.63 9.88 15.91
CA ALA A 77 6.35 10.45 15.51
C ALA A 77 6.12 10.43 13.98
N HIS A 78 7.15 10.22 13.16
CA HIS A 78 7.13 10.39 11.71
C HIS A 78 7.38 9.08 10.97
N THR A 79 8.27 8.24 11.48
CA THR A 79 8.66 6.94 10.88
C THR A 79 9.03 5.93 11.96
N ALA A 80 9.25 4.66 11.57
CA ALA A 80 9.90 3.67 12.41
C ALA A 80 11.00 2.91 11.66
N LYS A 81 11.98 2.41 12.38
CA LYS A 81 13.10 1.62 11.85
C LYS A 81 12.96 0.18 12.30
N ILE A 82 13.24 -0.74 11.38
CA ILE A 82 13.38 -2.17 11.66
C ILE A 82 14.88 -2.46 11.77
N ILE A 83 15.31 -3.04 12.89
CA ILE A 83 16.72 -3.20 13.25
C ILE A 83 17.01 -4.67 13.54
N ASN A 84 18.15 -5.15 13.03
CA ASN A 84 18.71 -6.46 13.35
C ASN A 84 20.15 -6.29 13.84
N MET A 85 20.45 -6.66 15.08
CA MET A 85 21.78 -6.56 15.70
C MET A 85 22.44 -5.17 15.47
N GLY A 86 21.66 -4.09 15.66
CA GLY A 86 22.13 -2.71 15.50
C GLY A 86 22.19 -2.20 14.04
N GLN A 87 21.88 -3.02 13.04
CA GLN A 87 21.82 -2.60 11.63
C GLN A 87 20.37 -2.35 11.20
N THR A 88 20.12 -1.21 10.53
CA THR A 88 18.81 -0.94 9.94
C THR A 88 18.56 -1.86 8.74
N ARG A 89 17.45 -2.59 8.79
CA ARG A 89 16.98 -3.53 7.77
C ARG A 89 15.71 -3.11 7.07
N GLY A 90 15.01 -2.13 7.63
CA GLY A 90 13.88 -1.52 6.98
C GLY A 90 13.44 -0.23 7.65
N GLU A 91 12.54 0.45 6.97
CA GLU A 91 11.95 1.71 7.40
C GLU A 91 10.44 1.64 7.14
N ILE A 92 9.67 1.83 8.20
CA ILE A 92 8.22 1.86 8.22
C ILE A 92 7.79 3.31 8.05
N MET A 93 7.03 3.58 6.99
CA MET A 93 6.52 4.89 6.66
C MET A 93 5.06 4.99 7.10
N TYR A 94 4.75 6.03 7.85
CA TYR A 94 3.39 6.25 8.34
C TYR A 94 2.51 6.91 7.27
N ARG A 95 1.21 6.61 7.31
CA ARG A 95 0.22 7.26 6.46
C ARG A 95 0.02 8.73 6.90
N PRO A 96 0.32 9.73 6.06
CA PRO A 96 0.11 11.13 6.41
C PRO A 96 -1.39 11.44 6.52
N ASN A 97 -1.75 12.38 7.40
CA ASN A 97 -3.12 12.90 7.56
C ASN A 97 -4.21 11.84 7.79
N TYR A 98 -3.87 10.69 8.39
CA TYR A 98 -4.81 9.61 8.67
C TYR A 98 -5.01 9.41 10.18
N LYS A 99 -4.25 8.51 10.80
CA LYS A 99 -4.18 8.27 12.25
C LYS A 99 -2.70 8.17 12.63
N THR A 100 -2.38 8.37 13.90
CA THR A 100 -0.98 8.37 14.37
C THR A 100 -0.32 7.01 14.16
N ARG A 101 0.88 7.00 13.57
CA ARG A 101 1.74 5.82 13.38
C ARG A 101 1.09 4.60 12.71
N ILE A 102 0.09 4.85 11.87
CA ILE A 102 -0.48 3.82 10.99
C ILE A 102 0.45 3.59 9.82
N VAL A 103 0.74 2.32 9.54
CA VAL A 103 1.66 1.92 8.48
C VAL A 103 1.02 2.14 7.12
N SER A 104 1.69 2.89 6.24
CA SER A 104 1.35 2.96 4.81
C SER A 104 2.15 1.94 4.02
N HIS A 105 3.48 1.94 4.21
CA HIS A 105 4.37 1.03 3.52
C HIS A 105 5.65 0.79 4.33
N VAL A 106 6.31 -0.33 4.05
CA VAL A 106 7.57 -0.74 4.69
C VAL A 106 8.62 -0.90 3.61
N ARG A 107 9.70 -0.13 3.71
CA ARG A 107 10.88 -0.20 2.85
C ARG A 107 11.84 -1.21 3.44
N TRP A 108 12.27 -2.18 2.65
CA TRP A 108 13.25 -3.19 3.08
C TRP A 108 14.60 -2.97 2.43
N PHE A 109 15.66 -3.10 3.24
CA PHE A 109 17.03 -2.83 2.85
C PHE A 109 17.90 -4.08 2.85
N ASP A 110 18.86 -4.13 1.93
CA ASP A 110 19.93 -5.14 1.97
C ASP A 110 20.99 -4.83 3.03
N GLN A 111 22.03 -5.68 3.11
CA GLN A 111 23.14 -5.50 4.05
C GLN A 111 23.94 -4.21 3.84
N SER A 112 23.88 -3.61 2.65
CA SER A 112 24.52 -2.34 2.33
C SER A 112 23.59 -1.13 2.51
N GLY A 113 22.38 -1.34 3.03
CA GLY A 113 21.39 -0.27 3.23
C GLY A 113 20.66 0.14 1.96
N ARG A 114 20.73 -0.63 0.87
CA ARG A 114 20.04 -0.30 -0.39
C ARG A 114 18.62 -0.81 -0.37
N LEU A 115 17.68 -0.02 -0.88
CA LEU A 115 16.28 -0.41 -1.06
C LEU A 115 16.15 -1.60 -2.00
N ARG A 116 15.43 -2.64 -1.57
CA ARG A 116 15.19 -3.85 -2.36
C ARG A 116 13.73 -4.13 -2.61
N SER A 117 12.90 -3.91 -1.60
CA SER A 117 11.47 -4.06 -1.75
C SER A 117 10.72 -3.04 -0.92
N MET A 118 9.46 -2.82 -1.28
CA MET A 118 8.51 -1.99 -0.56
C MET A 118 7.19 -2.73 -0.44
N ASP A 119 6.82 -3.06 0.79
CA ASP A 119 5.55 -3.67 1.13
C ASP A 119 4.50 -2.59 1.36
N HIS A 120 3.37 -2.69 0.68
CA HIS A 120 2.27 -1.73 0.77
C HIS A 120 1.12 -2.30 1.58
N TYR A 121 0.61 -1.52 2.54
CA TYR A 121 -0.43 -1.93 3.47
C TYR A 121 -1.74 -1.18 3.24
N THR A 122 -2.85 -1.85 3.54
CA THR A 122 -4.18 -1.25 3.48
C THR A 122 -4.59 -0.63 4.81
N ASP A 123 -5.65 0.17 4.75
CA ASP A 123 -6.40 0.64 5.92
C ASP A 123 -7.07 -0.48 6.74
N ARG A 124 -7.07 -1.72 6.21
CA ARG A 124 -7.51 -2.96 6.87
C ARG A 124 -6.36 -3.82 7.42
N GLY A 125 -5.12 -3.34 7.31
CA GLY A 125 -3.95 -3.92 7.98
C GLY A 125 -3.33 -5.14 7.31
N PHE A 126 -3.70 -5.48 6.09
CA PHE A 126 -2.98 -6.52 5.34
C PHE A 126 -2.06 -5.91 4.28
N LYS A 127 -0.99 -6.63 3.94
CA LYS A 127 -0.13 -6.30 2.81
C LYS A 127 -0.89 -6.62 1.52
N PHE A 128 -1.07 -5.63 0.65
CA PHE A 128 -1.79 -5.81 -0.62
C PHE A 128 -0.90 -5.78 -1.85
N ALA A 129 0.29 -5.18 -1.74
CA ALA A 129 1.24 -5.14 -2.83
C ALA A 129 2.69 -5.16 -2.34
N GLU A 130 3.59 -5.55 -3.23
CA GLU A 130 5.05 -5.51 -3.04
C GLU A 130 5.70 -4.95 -4.31
N THR A 131 6.45 -3.87 -4.19
CA THR A 131 7.28 -3.32 -5.27
C THR A 131 8.72 -3.78 -5.09
N ILE A 132 9.36 -4.26 -6.16
CA ILE A 132 10.75 -4.72 -6.15
C ILE A 132 11.65 -3.74 -6.91
N TYR A 133 12.83 -3.49 -6.36
CA TYR A 133 13.82 -2.53 -6.88
C TYR A 133 15.11 -3.21 -7.31
N ASP A 134 15.75 -2.66 -8.33
CA ASP A 134 17.07 -3.09 -8.80
C ASP A 134 18.22 -2.59 -7.89
N LEU A 135 19.45 -2.86 -8.29
CA LEU A 135 20.66 -2.41 -7.59
C LEU A 135 20.86 -0.88 -7.62
N ALA A 136 20.24 -0.19 -8.56
CA ALA A 136 20.30 1.26 -8.76
C ALA A 136 19.16 2.01 -8.03
N GLY A 137 18.17 1.29 -7.49
CA GLY A 137 17.00 1.86 -6.82
C GLY A 137 15.84 2.17 -7.78
N THR A 138 15.85 1.60 -8.99
CA THR A 138 14.75 1.69 -9.96
C THR A 138 13.74 0.58 -9.70
N ALA A 139 12.44 0.89 -9.69
CA ALA A 139 11.40 -0.12 -9.57
C ALA A 139 11.36 -1.00 -10.82
N ILE A 140 11.40 -2.32 -10.64
CA ILE A 140 11.39 -3.30 -11.73
C ILE A 140 9.98 -3.82 -11.96
N PHE A 141 9.26 -4.14 -10.88
CA PHE A 141 7.89 -4.64 -10.95
C PHE A 141 7.14 -4.43 -9.64
N LYS A 142 5.82 -4.52 -9.71
CA LYS A 142 4.89 -4.53 -8.57
C LYS A 142 4.01 -5.77 -8.65
N LYS A 143 3.93 -6.50 -7.55
CA LYS A 143 2.99 -7.62 -7.37
C LYS A 143 1.86 -7.15 -6.48
N TYR A 144 0.65 -7.49 -6.83
CA TYR A 144 -0.51 -7.34 -5.98
C TYR A 144 -0.96 -8.73 -5.50
N VAL A 145 -1.30 -8.81 -4.23
CA VAL A 145 -1.62 -10.05 -3.54
C VAL A 145 -2.98 -9.96 -2.88
N THR A 146 -3.69 -11.08 -2.82
CA THR A 146 -4.86 -11.19 -1.94
C THR A 146 -4.44 -11.20 -0.48
N ARG A 147 -5.42 -11.04 0.40
CA ARG A 147 -5.27 -11.20 1.85
C ARG A 147 -4.66 -12.56 2.24
N ASP A 148 -4.98 -13.60 1.47
CA ASP A 148 -4.46 -14.96 1.65
C ASP A 148 -3.07 -15.17 1.01
N LYS A 149 -2.42 -14.09 0.56
CA LYS A 149 -1.08 -14.08 -0.05
C LYS A 149 -1.00 -14.80 -1.40
N LYS A 150 -2.10 -14.90 -2.15
CA LYS A 150 -2.09 -15.33 -3.55
C LYS A 150 -1.72 -14.13 -4.43
N ASP A 151 -0.71 -14.25 -5.28
CA ASP A 151 -0.41 -13.26 -6.31
C ASP A 151 -1.57 -13.21 -7.33
N ILE A 152 -2.05 -12.01 -7.67
CA ILE A 152 -3.18 -11.81 -8.59
C ILE A 152 -2.86 -10.90 -9.77
N ILE A 153 -2.08 -9.84 -9.54
CA ILE A 153 -1.68 -8.89 -10.57
C ILE A 153 -0.18 -8.74 -10.49
N TYR A 154 0.47 -8.86 -11.63
CA TYR A 154 1.88 -8.58 -11.80
C TYR A 154 2.05 -7.48 -12.84
N GLU A 155 2.66 -6.38 -12.44
CA GLU A 155 2.95 -5.23 -13.27
C GLU A 155 4.47 -5.14 -13.47
N ASN A 156 4.94 -5.27 -14.71
CA ASN A 156 6.34 -5.18 -15.06
C ASN A 156 6.67 -3.76 -15.54
N TYR A 157 7.43 -2.99 -14.77
CA TYR A 157 7.81 -1.63 -15.14
C TYR A 157 8.87 -1.56 -16.24
N VAL A 158 9.60 -2.65 -16.49
CA VAL A 158 10.63 -2.70 -17.56
C VAL A 158 9.99 -2.94 -18.92
N THR A 159 9.00 -3.83 -19.00
CA THR A 159 8.32 -4.17 -20.27
C THR A 159 7.01 -3.41 -20.48
N GLY A 160 6.39 -2.93 -19.40
CA GLY A 160 5.05 -2.33 -19.41
C GLY A 160 3.92 -3.36 -19.40
N ASP A 161 4.23 -4.65 -19.23
CA ASP A 161 3.24 -5.73 -19.25
C ASP A 161 2.49 -5.86 -17.93
N TYR A 162 1.22 -6.22 -18.04
CA TYR A 162 0.39 -6.66 -16.92
C TYR A 162 0.01 -8.12 -17.10
N VAL A 163 0.16 -8.91 -16.04
CA VAL A 163 -0.34 -10.29 -15.96
C VAL A 163 -1.37 -10.35 -14.86
N LEU A 164 -2.53 -10.92 -15.18
CA LEU A 164 -3.65 -11.14 -14.24
C LEU A 164 -3.87 -12.64 -14.09
N ASP A 165 -3.85 -13.14 -12.85
CA ASP A 165 -4.20 -14.52 -12.46
C ASP A 165 -5.40 -14.47 -11.52
N TRP A 166 -6.60 -14.55 -12.12
CA TRP A 166 -7.89 -14.38 -11.45
C TRP A 166 -8.79 -15.60 -11.66
#